data_AF-A0A0W0ZRA4-F1
#
_entry.id   AF-A0A0W0ZRA4-F1
#
_cell.length_a   1.000
_cell.length_b   1.000
_cell.length_c   1.000
_cell.angle_alpha   90.00
_cell.angle_beta   90.00
_cell.angle_gamma   90.00
#
_symmetry.space_group_name_H-M   'P 1'
#
loop_
_entity.id
_entity.type
_entity.pdbx_description
1 polymer ?
#
loop_
_entity_poly.entity_id
_entity_poly.type
_entity_poly.pdbx_seq_one_letter_code
_entity_poly.pdbx_strand_id
1 'polypeptide(L)' 'MVSEDTLLTLRDGQYSQRNKINGGIDFNSGGNVVYVTPSLWVSSKKLIVQLGVGLPVTQNLYGNQTKDSYLLVANLGWAL' A
#
# COMPACT_ATOMS: atom_id res chain seq x y z
N MET A 1 -22.60 -9.35 -16.96
CA MET A 1 -22.12 -10.26 -15.91
C MET A 1 -21.02 -9.49 -15.18
N VAL A 2 -21.37 -8.88 -14.04
CA VAL A 2 -20.43 -8.28 -13.08
C VAL A 2 -19.97 -9.46 -12.24
N SER A 3 -18.68 -9.75 -12.22
CA SER A 3 -18.14 -10.88 -11.44
C SER A 3 -17.79 -10.37 -10.04
N GLU A 4 -18.64 -10.76 -9.10
CA GLU A 4 -18.37 -11.12 -7.69
C GLU A 4 -17.53 -10.14 -6.85
N ASP A 5 -18.21 -9.52 -5.88
CA ASP A 5 -17.61 -8.82 -4.74
C ASP A 5 -16.75 -9.81 -3.93
N THR A 6 -15.45 -9.87 -4.24
CA THR A 6 -14.55 -10.86 -3.64
C THR A 6 -13.70 -10.19 -2.58
N LEU A 7 -13.79 -10.70 -1.34
CA LEU A 7 -12.88 -10.31 -0.27
C LEU A 7 -11.53 -11.02 -0.49
N LEU A 8 -10.52 -10.25 -0.87
CA LEU A 8 -9.16 -10.75 -1.09
C LEU A 8 -8.18 -10.08 -0.13
N THR A 9 -7.21 -10.85 0.35
CA THR A 9 -6.11 -10.33 1.15
C THR A 9 -4.87 -10.19 0.28
N LEU A 10 -4.45 -8.96 0.00
CA LEU A 10 -3.18 -8.67 -0.67
C LEU A 10 -2.04 -8.69 0.36
N ARG A 11 -0.87 -9.16 -0.05
CA ARG A 11 0.36 -9.09 0.74
C ARG A 11 1.44 -8.43 -0.09
N ASP A 12 1.85 -7.24 0.31
CA ASP A 12 2.74 -6.38 -0.46
C ASP A 12 3.76 -5.69 0.44
N GLY A 13 4.92 -5.38 -0.14
CA GLY A 13 6.03 -4.73 0.54
C GLY A 13 6.35 -3.40 -0.13
N GLN A 14 6.45 -2.34 0.67
CA GLN A 14 6.89 -1.03 0.22
C GLN A 14 8.32 -0.79 0.67
N TYR A 15 9.20 -0.54 -0.29
CA TYR A 15 10.56 -0.07 -0.03
C TYR A 15 10.68 1.41 -0.38
N SER A 16 11.27 2.19 0.52
CA SER A 16 11.49 3.61 0.33
C SER A 16 12.96 3.95 0.58
N GLN A 17 13.56 4.68 -0.36
CA GLN A 17 14.89 5.23 -0.19
C GLN A 17 14.87 6.38 0.83
N ARG A 18 16.03 6.72 1.38
CA ARG A 18 16.18 7.93 2.21
C ARG A 18 15.92 9.18 1.38
N ASN A 19 15.22 10.13 1.96
CA ASN A 19 14.97 11.44 1.39
C ASN A 19 16.27 12.25 1.30
N LYS A 20 16.31 13.13 0.29
CA LYS A 20 17.30 14.20 0.20
C LYS A 20 16.61 15.54 0.41
N ILE A 21 17.03 16.29 1.43
CA ILE A 21 16.47 17.59 1.79
C ILE A 21 17.61 18.59 1.76
N ASN A 22 17.50 19.63 0.93
CA ASN A 22 18.53 20.67 0.73
C ASN A 22 19.94 20.10 0.45
N GLY A 23 20.01 19.01 -0.32
CA GLY A 23 21.27 18.32 -0.67
C GLY A 23 21.82 17.38 0.42
N GLY A 24 21.29 17.44 1.64
CA GLY A 24 21.61 16.49 2.71
C GLY A 24 20.72 15.25 2.67
N ILE A 25 21.27 14.10 3.10
CA ILE A 25 20.48 12.87 3.29
C ILE A 25 19.80 12.95 4.65
N ASP A 26 18.49 12.74 4.69
CA ASP A 26 17.76 12.55 5.94
C ASP A 26 17.91 11.08 6.40
N PHE A 27 18.72 10.88 7.44
CA PHE A 27 18.96 9.56 8.02
C PHE A 27 17.74 8.96 8.74
N ASN A 28 16.71 9.76 9.02
CA ASN A 28 15.47 9.36 9.68
C ASN A 28 14.32 9.24 8.66
N SER A 29 14.60 8.76 7.45
CA SER A 29 13.58 8.58 6.40
C SER A 29 13.77 7.26 5.63
N GLY A 30 12.70 6.73 5.04
CA GLY A 30 12.74 5.51 4.23
C GLY A 30 12.80 4.22 5.05
N GLY A 31 13.17 3.11 4.40
CA GLY A 31 13.17 1.77 4.97
C GLY A 31 12.22 0.83 4.23
N ASN A 32 11.69 -0.16 4.94
CA ASN A 32 10.77 -1.15 4.37
C ASN A 32 9.57 -1.40 5.29
N VAL A 33 8.39 -1.49 4.70
CA VAL A 33 7.17 -1.94 5.39
C VAL A 33 6.51 -3.05 4.59
N VAL A 34 6.06 -4.10 5.27
CA VAL A 34 5.23 -5.16 4.68
C VAL A 34 3.82 -5.05 5.23
N TYR A 35 2.84 -5.04 4.35
CA TYR A 35 1.42 -4.94 4.67
C TYR A 35 0.68 -6.24 4.36
N VAL A 36 -0.35 -6.48 5.16
CA VAL A 36 -1.44 -7.39 4.84
C VAL A 36 -2.69 -6.55 4.66
N THR A 37 -3.28 -6.61 3.47
CA THR A 37 -4.33 -5.70 3.04
C THR A 37 -5.59 -6.49 2.68
N PRO A 38 -6.49 -6.76 3.63
CA PRO A 38 -7.85 -7.15 3.30
C PRO A 38 -8.51 -6.09 2.41
N SER A 39 -9.12 -6.54 1.32
CA SER A 39 -9.67 -5.67 0.28
C SER A 39 -10.89 -6.25 -0.40
N LEU A 40 -11.82 -5.37 -0.77
CA LEU A 40 -12.95 -5.66 -1.63
C LEU A 40 -12.58 -5.33 -3.07
N TRP A 41 -12.89 -6.26 -3.97
CA TRP A 41 -12.71 -6.07 -5.40
C TRP A 41 -14.05 -6.14 -6.10
N VAL A 42 -14.29 -5.18 -6.98
CA VAL A 42 -15.46 -5.14 -7.85
C VAL A 42 -14.97 -5.04 -9.29
N SER A 43 -15.38 -5.98 -10.14
CA SER A 43 -14.95 -6.04 -11.53
C SER A 43 -16.12 -6.13 -12.49
N SER A 44 -16.02 -5.38 -13.58
CA SER A 44 -16.89 -5.41 -14.75
C SER A 44 -16.05 -5.49 -16.02
N LYS A 45 -16.70 -5.63 -17.18
CA LYS A 45 -16.01 -5.73 -18.49
C LYS A 45 -15.06 -4.56 -18.80
N LYS A 46 -15.26 -3.39 -18.21
CA LYS A 46 -14.49 -2.17 -18.50
C LYS A 46 -13.83 -1.53 -17.29
N LEU A 47 -14.20 -1.94 -16.07
CA LEU A 47 -13.82 -1.27 -14.84
C LEU A 47 -13.44 -2.30 -13.78
N ILE A 48 -12.33 -2.08 -13.11
CA ILE A 48 -11.90 -2.80 -11.93
C ILE A 48 -11.67 -1.78 -10.82
N VAL A 49 -12.27 -2.01 -9.66
CA VAL A 49 -12.08 -1.19 -8.46
C VAL A 49 -11.63 -2.10 -7.32
N GLN A 50 -10.64 -1.66 -6.56
CA GLN A 50 -10.23 -2.27 -5.31
C GLN A 50 -10.26 -1.23 -4.20
N LEU A 51 -10.81 -1.59 -3.04
CA LEU A 51 -10.71 -0.81 -1.81
C LEU A 51 -10.25 -1.71 -0.66
N GLY A 52 -9.29 -1.29 0.14
CA GLY A 52 -8.76 -2.09 1.23
C GLY A 52 -8.08 -1.30 2.34
N VAL A 53 -7.78 -1.99 3.43
CA VAL A 53 -7.07 -1.44 4.60
C VAL A 53 -5.82 -2.27 4.83
N GLY A 54 -4.65 -1.70 4.60
CA GLY A 54 -3.35 -2.32 4.85
C GLY A 54 -2.98 -2.24 6.33
N LEU A 55 -2.74 -3.39 6.94
CA LEU A 55 -2.22 -3.51 8.29
C LEU A 55 -0.72 -3.84 8.21
N PRO A 56 0.17 -3.01 8.76
CA PRO A 56 1.60 -3.26 8.69
C PRO A 56 1.97 -4.44 9.59
N VAL A 57 2.53 -5.49 9.00
CA VAL A 57 3.02 -6.68 9.71
C VAL A 57 4.44 -6.48 10.21
N THR A 58 5.30 -5.89 9.37
CA THR A 58 6.69 -5.58 9.73
C THR A 58 7.06 -4.18 9.23
N GLN A 59 7.74 -3.40 10.07
CA GLN A 59 8.17 -2.03 9.76
C GLN A 59 9.65 -1.87 10.16
N ASN A 60 10.53 -1.93 9.17
CA ASN A 60 11.97 -1.73 9.30
C ASN A 60 12.32 -0.33 8.77
N LEU A 61 12.07 0.69 9.59
CA LEU A 61 12.32 2.09 9.27
C LEU A 61 13.71 2.53 9.75
N TYR A 62 14.33 3.47 9.06
CA TYR A 62 15.62 4.04 9.48
C TYR A 62 15.44 5.11 10.58
N GLY A 63 16.31 5.10 11.58
CA GLY A 63 16.38 6.15 12.59
C GLY A 63 15.12 6.23 13.46
N ASN A 64 14.70 7.46 13.79
CA ASN A 64 13.57 7.73 14.67
C ASN A 64 12.31 8.13 13.91
N GLN A 65 11.75 7.19 13.12
CA GLN A 65 10.50 7.39 12.38
C GLN A 65 9.30 6.87 13.17
N THR A 66 8.18 7.60 13.11
CA THR A 66 6.89 7.13 13.60
C THR A 66 6.43 5.95 12.74
N LYS A 67 5.96 4.89 13.40
CA LYS A 67 5.41 3.71 12.72
C LYS A 67 3.97 3.97 12.31
N ASP A 68 3.62 3.49 11.13
CA ASP A 68 2.26 3.56 10.61
C ASP A 68 1.35 2.57 11.35
N SER A 69 0.09 2.95 11.55
CA SER A 69 -0.92 2.07 12.16
C SER A 69 -1.77 1.36 11.12
N TYR A 70 -2.10 2.04 10.02
CA TYR A 70 -2.88 1.50 8.91
C TYR A 70 -2.60 2.29 7.62
N LEU A 71 -2.82 1.66 6.48
CA LEU A 71 -2.76 2.24 5.14
C LEU A 71 -4.14 2.10 4.47
N LEU A 72 -4.68 3.17 3.91
CA LEU A 72 -5.86 3.05 3.04
C LEU A 72 -5.40 2.80 1.61
N VAL A 73 -5.96 1.75 0.98
CA VAL A 73 -5.59 1.33 -0.38
C VAL A 73 -6.80 1.46 -1.28
N ALA A 74 -6.62 2.13 -2.42
CA ALA A 74 -7.60 2.24 -3.48
C ALA A 74 -6.93 2.07 -4.84
N ASN A 75 -7.40 1.14 -5.67
CA ASN A 75 -6.92 0.95 -7.04
C ASN A 75 -8.08 1.04 -8.03
N LEU A 76 -7.80 1.61 -9.20
CA LEU A 76 -8.75 1.83 -10.28
C LEU A 76 -8.12 1.40 -11.60
N GLY A 77 -8.77 0.47 -12.31
CA GLY A 77 -8.39 0.03 -13.64
C GLY A 77 -9.53 0.24 -14.62
N TRP A 78 -9.23 0.75 -15.82
CA TRP A 78 -10.21 0.96 -16.89
C TRP A 78 -9.70 0.37 -18.22
N ALA A 79 -10.56 -0.34 -18.93
CA ALA A 79 -10.29 -0.86 -20.27
C ALA A 79 -11.03 -0.04 -21.33
N LEU A 80 -10.33 0.32 -22.41
CA LEU A 80 -10.85 1.08 -23.56
C LEU A 80 -11.76 0.22 -24.44
#